data_AF-A0A6B3FW21-F1
#
_entry.id   AF-A0A6B3FW21-F1
#
_cell.length_a   1.000
_cell.length_b   1.000
_cell.length_c   1.000
_cell.angle_alpha   90.00
_cell.angle_beta   90.00
_cell.angle_gamma   90.00
#
_symmetry.space_group_name_H-M   'P 1'
#
loop_
_entity.id
_entity.type
_entity.pdbx_description
1 polymer ?
#
loop_
_entity_poly.entity_id
_entity_poly.type
_entity_poly.pdbx_seq_one_letter_code
_entity_poly.pdbx_strand_id
1 'polypeptide(L)'
;DPREVCWRRTQLTGELPLPAKDTDGKGIDSLLRLCNFANAETECLAIAWLIGCLGPGVPVPAPFLTGPQGAGKSTGGRMLVRIVEGMSGDLRRAPKDEENLIAAVAAGWVTALDNLSHMTPDLSDAMCCIVTGAESVKRALFTDGDVHRARYRRPLLLTGIDVGVIRPDLAERLLPLRLERPTVRRTEAELWAEYEEVLPVVLGSLLDLTVKVRAAEAETPTDLRMADFAHLCAQLDVATGLGALPAYRASLDDL
;
A
#
# COMPACT_ATOMS: atom_id res chain seq x y z
N ASP A 1 -4.43 -18.10 -19.19
CA ASP A 1 -3.57 -18.65 -18.12
C ASP A 1 -4.37 -18.61 -16.83
N PRO A 2 -4.55 -19.68 -16.04
CA PRO A 2 -5.55 -19.69 -14.98
C PRO A 2 -5.23 -18.55 -14.02
N ARG A 3 -5.97 -17.45 -14.18
CA ARG A 3 -5.60 -16.14 -13.68
C ARG A 3 -5.60 -16.26 -12.17
N GLU A 4 -4.42 -16.14 -11.56
CA GLU A 4 -4.34 -16.19 -10.10
C GLU A 4 -5.38 -15.23 -9.54
N VAL A 5 -6.23 -15.74 -8.65
CA VAL A 5 -7.28 -14.94 -8.03
C VAL A 5 -6.61 -13.91 -7.15
N CYS A 6 -6.45 -12.69 -7.67
CA CYS A 6 -5.83 -11.57 -6.97
C CYS A 6 -6.69 -11.13 -5.79
N TRP A 7 -7.99 -11.01 -6.02
CA TRP A 7 -8.98 -10.57 -5.03
C TRP A 7 -9.75 -11.78 -4.50
N ARG A 8 -9.20 -12.40 -3.45
CA ARG A 8 -9.84 -13.54 -2.79
C ARG A 8 -10.53 -13.08 -1.52
N ARG A 9 -11.81 -13.43 -1.37
CA ARG A 9 -12.48 -13.29 -0.08
C ARG A 9 -11.93 -14.34 0.89
N THR A 10 -11.30 -13.87 1.95
CA THR A 10 -10.84 -14.68 3.07
C THR A 10 -11.47 -14.15 4.36
N GLN A 11 -11.22 -14.80 5.49
CA GLN A 11 -11.63 -14.26 6.79
C GLN A 11 -10.90 -12.95 7.17
N LEU A 12 -9.84 -12.58 6.43
CA LEU A 12 -9.05 -11.37 6.68
C LEU A 12 -9.43 -10.21 5.75
N THR A 13 -10.27 -10.44 4.75
CA THR A 13 -10.78 -9.41 3.84
C THR A 13 -12.19 -9.01 4.24
N GLY A 14 -12.43 -7.73 4.47
CA GLY A 14 -13.71 -7.18 4.88
C GLY A 14 -14.62 -6.86 3.70
N GLU A 15 -15.90 -6.67 3.99
CA GLU A 15 -16.80 -6.04 3.03
C GLU A 15 -16.44 -4.56 2.90
N LEU A 16 -16.32 -4.09 1.65
CA LEU A 16 -16.19 -2.68 1.34
C LEU A 16 -17.59 -2.04 1.27
N PRO A 17 -17.76 -0.78 1.70
CA PRO A 17 -19.02 -0.09 1.47
C PRO A 17 -19.28 0.09 -0.03
N LEU A 18 -20.53 0.35 -0.39
CA LEU A 18 -20.83 0.82 -1.74
C LEU A 18 -20.16 2.18 -1.96
N PRO A 19 -19.37 2.37 -3.03
CA PRO A 19 -18.74 3.65 -3.31
C PRO A 19 -19.80 4.71 -3.58
N ALA A 20 -19.67 5.86 -2.92
CA ALA A 20 -20.48 7.02 -3.24
C ALA A 20 -20.17 7.51 -4.67
N LYS A 21 -21.15 8.11 -5.32
CA LYS A 21 -21.02 8.71 -6.66
C LYS A 21 -21.01 10.24 -6.54
N ASP A 22 -20.59 10.91 -7.60
CA ASP A 22 -20.65 12.37 -7.72
C ASP A 22 -19.92 13.08 -6.56
N THR A 23 -18.81 12.49 -6.11
CA THR A 23 -18.08 12.94 -4.91
C THR A 23 -17.27 14.21 -5.16
N ASP A 24 -17.03 14.54 -6.43
CA ASP A 24 -16.19 15.67 -6.87
C ASP A 24 -14.78 15.60 -6.25
N GLY A 25 -14.25 14.39 -6.04
CA GLY A 25 -12.92 14.17 -5.46
C GLY A 25 -12.82 14.41 -3.94
N LYS A 26 -13.88 14.90 -3.27
CA LYS A 26 -13.87 15.30 -1.85
C LYS A 26 -13.45 14.20 -0.87
N GLY A 27 -13.60 12.93 -1.27
CA GLY A 27 -13.14 11.80 -0.48
C GLY A 27 -11.61 11.76 -0.34
N ILE A 28 -10.87 12.22 -1.34
CA ILE A 28 -9.42 12.35 -1.23
C ILE A 28 -9.07 13.37 -0.14
N ASP A 29 -9.69 14.55 -0.17
CA ASP A 29 -9.46 15.57 0.86
C ASP A 29 -9.82 15.07 2.27
N SER A 30 -10.90 14.31 2.41
CA SER A 30 -11.28 13.71 3.70
C SER A 30 -10.25 12.71 4.20
N LEU A 31 -9.69 11.87 3.31
CA LEU A 31 -8.61 10.95 3.68
C LEU A 31 -7.35 11.72 4.12
N LEU A 32 -6.94 12.72 3.36
CA LEU A 32 -5.74 13.51 3.66
C LEU A 32 -5.89 14.25 4.99
N ARG A 33 -7.07 14.80 5.31
CA ARG A 33 -7.34 15.43 6.62
C ARG A 33 -7.25 14.46 7.81
N LEU A 34 -7.53 13.18 7.60
CA LEU A 34 -7.46 12.15 8.65
C LEU A 34 -6.02 11.63 8.86
N CYS A 35 -5.14 11.78 7.88
CA CYS A 35 -3.76 11.29 7.92
C CYS A 35 -2.76 12.44 8.13
N ASN A 36 -1.83 12.29 9.06
CA ASN A 36 -0.85 13.35 9.37
C ASN A 36 0.34 13.35 8.40
N PHE A 37 0.12 13.32 7.09
CA PHE A 37 1.19 13.36 6.10
C PHE A 37 1.98 14.67 6.22
N ALA A 38 3.31 14.59 6.11
CA ALA A 38 4.19 15.72 6.40
C ALA A 38 4.10 16.84 5.35
N ASN A 39 3.81 16.49 4.11
CA ASN A 39 3.80 17.42 2.98
C ASN A 39 2.98 16.88 1.80
N ALA A 40 2.72 17.75 0.82
CA ALA A 40 1.95 17.42 -0.39
C ALA A 40 2.59 16.29 -1.21
N GLU A 41 3.92 16.16 -1.20
CA GLU A 41 4.63 15.05 -1.84
C GLU A 41 4.25 13.71 -1.21
N THR A 42 4.19 13.64 0.12
CA THR A 42 3.76 12.42 0.81
C THR A 42 2.28 12.11 0.53
N GLU A 43 1.44 13.14 0.52
CA GLU A 43 0.01 12.99 0.21
C GLU A 43 -0.20 12.42 -1.20
N CYS A 44 0.48 12.96 -2.21
CA CYS A 44 0.33 12.50 -3.59
C CYS A 44 0.88 11.09 -3.80
N LEU A 45 1.98 10.72 -3.11
CA LEU A 45 2.52 9.36 -3.15
C LEU A 45 1.60 8.35 -2.47
N ALA A 46 0.92 8.72 -1.38
CA ALA A 46 -0.08 7.86 -0.75
C ALA A 46 -1.27 7.59 -1.70
N ILE A 47 -1.72 8.61 -2.43
CA ILE A 47 -2.77 8.48 -3.46
C ILE A 47 -2.30 7.59 -4.61
N ALA A 48 -1.09 7.83 -5.14
CA ALA A 48 -0.50 7.03 -6.21
C ALA A 48 -0.41 5.55 -5.82
N TRP A 49 -0.01 5.25 -4.58
CA TRP A 49 0.03 3.90 -4.05
C TRP A 49 -1.35 3.25 -3.99
N LEU A 50 -2.37 3.96 -3.48
CA LEU A 50 -3.74 3.43 -3.44
C LEU A 50 -4.28 3.11 -4.84
N ILE A 51 -4.03 3.96 -5.83
CA ILE A 51 -4.40 3.70 -7.23
C ILE A 51 -3.62 2.49 -7.78
N GLY A 52 -2.34 2.39 -7.44
CA GLY A 52 -1.47 1.27 -7.80
C GLY A 52 -2.00 -0.06 -7.26
N CYS A 53 -2.48 -0.09 -6.01
CA CYS A 53 -3.09 -1.26 -5.39
C CYS A 53 -4.31 -1.80 -6.16
N LEU A 54 -4.99 -0.98 -6.96
CA LEU A 54 -6.11 -1.40 -7.80
C LEU A 54 -5.66 -2.01 -9.14
N GLY A 55 -4.35 -2.09 -9.40
CA GLY A 55 -3.73 -2.66 -10.60
C GLY A 55 -2.98 -3.96 -10.31
N PRO A 56 -3.65 -5.11 -10.22
CA PRO A 56 -3.00 -6.37 -9.81
C PRO A 56 -1.94 -6.87 -10.79
N GLY A 57 -1.87 -6.29 -12.00
CA GLY A 57 -0.95 -6.60 -13.08
C GLY A 57 0.45 -5.98 -12.94
N VAL A 58 0.65 -5.07 -11.99
CA VAL A 58 1.83 -4.20 -11.91
C VAL A 58 2.44 -4.26 -10.50
N PRO A 59 3.78 -4.31 -10.34
CA PRO A 59 4.40 -4.17 -9.03
C PRO A 59 4.23 -2.74 -8.49
N VAL A 60 3.91 -2.62 -7.21
CA VAL A 60 3.80 -1.33 -6.51
C VAL A 60 4.79 -1.29 -5.35
N PRO A 61 5.50 -0.18 -5.15
CA PRO A 61 6.42 -0.07 -4.02
C PRO A 61 5.65 -0.18 -2.70
N ALA A 62 6.34 -0.64 -1.67
CA ALA A 62 5.78 -0.82 -0.34
C ALA A 62 5.89 0.48 0.47
N PRO A 63 4.79 1.11 0.88
CA PRO A 63 4.85 2.29 1.70
C PRO A 63 5.54 1.98 3.02
N PHE A 64 6.51 2.80 3.38
CA PHE A 64 7.12 2.76 4.68
C PHE A 64 6.73 4.02 5.43
N LEU A 65 5.72 3.88 6.30
CA LEU A 65 5.21 4.99 7.11
C LEU A 65 6.21 5.25 8.24
N THR A 66 6.86 6.40 8.18
CA THR A 66 7.86 6.86 9.15
C THR A 66 7.41 8.13 9.84
N GLY A 67 8.12 8.51 10.90
CA GLY A 67 7.81 9.70 11.70
C GLY A 67 7.98 9.44 13.20
N PRO A 68 7.95 10.48 14.03
CA PRO A 68 8.14 10.36 15.47
C PRO A 68 7.05 9.50 16.13
N GLN A 69 7.32 9.05 17.36
CA GLN A 69 6.30 8.43 18.19
C GLN A 69 5.10 9.39 18.36
N GLY A 70 3.89 8.86 18.19
CA GLY A 70 2.65 9.62 18.25
C GLY A 70 2.21 10.31 16.95
N ALA A 71 2.91 10.09 15.81
CA ALA A 71 2.52 10.63 14.50
C ALA A 71 1.30 9.93 13.85
N GLY A 72 0.81 8.84 14.43
CA GLY A 72 -0.34 8.10 13.90
C GLY A 72 -0.01 7.12 12.77
N LYS A 73 1.24 6.64 12.66
CA LYS A 73 1.68 5.68 11.62
C LYS A 73 0.78 4.44 11.48
N SER A 74 0.54 3.72 12.57
CA SER A 74 -0.32 2.53 12.56
C SER A 74 -1.76 2.87 12.21
N THR A 75 -2.26 4.02 12.68
CA THR A 75 -3.61 4.51 12.38
C THR A 75 -3.77 4.86 10.89
N GLY A 76 -2.87 5.68 10.34
CA GLY A 76 -2.86 6.04 8.93
C GLY A 76 -2.65 4.83 8.03
N GLY A 77 -1.72 3.93 8.39
CA GLY A 77 -1.53 2.66 7.68
C GLY A 77 -2.81 1.83 7.66
N ARG A 78 -3.58 1.81 8.76
CA ARG A 78 -4.83 1.06 8.86
C ARG A 78 -5.91 1.70 7.98
N MET A 79 -5.99 3.02 7.97
CA MET A 79 -6.89 3.76 7.06
C MET A 79 -6.58 3.48 5.59
N LEU A 80 -5.30 3.46 5.20
CA LEU A 80 -4.90 3.14 3.83
C LEU A 80 -5.27 1.70 3.44
N VAL A 81 -5.00 0.73 4.32
CA VAL A 81 -5.36 -0.68 4.09
C VAL A 81 -6.88 -0.85 3.96
N ARG A 82 -7.66 -0.26 4.86
CA ARG A 82 -9.13 -0.44 4.92
C ARG A 82 -9.89 0.14 3.72
N ILE A 83 -9.29 1.07 2.98
CA ILE A 83 -9.86 1.54 1.70
C ILE A 83 -9.93 0.40 0.68
N VAL A 84 -8.97 -0.53 0.72
CA VAL A 84 -8.84 -1.63 -0.25
C VAL A 84 -9.36 -2.95 0.32
N GLU A 85 -9.16 -3.18 1.62
CA GLU A 85 -9.45 -4.44 2.31
C GLU A 85 -10.73 -4.41 3.17
N GLY A 86 -11.41 -3.26 3.28
CA GLY A 86 -12.57 -3.10 4.15
C GLY A 86 -12.22 -3.03 5.64
N MET A 87 -13.23 -2.81 6.49
CA MET A 87 -13.03 -2.45 7.89
C MET A 87 -12.40 -3.53 8.78
N SER A 88 -12.41 -4.81 8.37
CA SER A 88 -11.69 -5.88 9.07
C SER A 88 -10.20 -5.92 8.72
N GLY A 89 -9.75 -5.15 7.72
CA GLY A 89 -8.33 -4.99 7.41
C GLY A 89 -7.59 -4.34 8.58
N ASP A 90 -6.46 -4.95 8.95
CA ASP A 90 -5.61 -4.49 10.05
C ASP A 90 -4.13 -4.75 9.73
N LEU A 91 -3.26 -4.01 10.41
CA LEU A 91 -1.82 -4.25 10.38
C LEU A 91 -1.47 -5.38 11.33
N ARG A 92 -0.40 -6.11 11.00
CA ARG A 92 0.00 -7.32 11.70
C ARG A 92 1.46 -7.19 12.10
N ARG A 93 1.86 -7.86 13.18
CA ARG A 93 3.29 -7.99 13.48
C ARG A 93 3.98 -8.74 12.34
N ALA A 94 5.21 -8.34 12.01
CA ALA A 94 6.04 -9.11 11.10
C ALA A 94 6.19 -10.58 11.55
N PRO A 95 5.94 -11.54 10.65
CA PRO A 95 6.18 -12.95 10.92
C PRO A 95 7.65 -13.24 11.24
N LYS A 96 7.89 -14.33 11.97
CA LYS A 96 9.25 -14.72 12.41
C LYS A 96 10.07 -15.42 11.33
N ASP A 97 9.40 -15.92 10.30
CA ASP A 97 9.99 -16.71 9.22
C ASP A 97 9.25 -16.46 7.90
N GLU A 98 9.91 -16.83 6.80
CA GLU A 98 9.41 -16.62 5.44
C GLU A 98 8.12 -17.42 5.18
N GLU A 99 7.99 -18.63 5.72
CA GLU A 99 6.80 -19.45 5.52
C GLU A 99 5.53 -18.78 6.07
N ASN A 100 5.60 -18.23 7.28
CA ASN A 100 4.50 -17.49 7.89
C ASN A 100 4.25 -16.16 7.18
N LEU A 101 5.27 -15.52 6.61
CA LEU A 101 5.09 -14.34 5.75
C LEU A 101 4.34 -14.68 4.47
N ILE A 102 4.71 -15.75 3.79
CA ILE A 102 4.00 -16.21 2.58
C ILE A 102 2.54 -16.54 2.91
N ALA A 103 2.28 -17.20 4.05
CA ALA A 103 0.92 -17.47 4.50
C ALA A 103 0.11 -16.19 4.75
N ALA A 104 0.72 -15.19 5.39
CA ALA A 104 0.09 -13.89 5.65
C ALA A 104 -0.25 -13.15 4.34
N VAL A 105 0.65 -13.21 3.36
CA VAL A 105 0.51 -12.62 2.02
C VAL A 105 -0.57 -13.33 1.21
N ALA A 106 -0.68 -14.65 1.32
CA ALA A 106 -1.72 -15.42 0.65
C ALA A 106 -3.13 -15.18 1.21
N ALA A 107 -3.23 -14.63 2.42
CA ALA A 107 -4.48 -14.47 3.14
C ALA A 107 -5.22 -13.16 2.85
N GLY A 108 -4.62 -12.21 2.12
CA GLY A 108 -5.24 -10.94 1.72
C GLY A 108 -4.67 -10.39 0.42
N TRP A 109 -5.17 -9.24 0.00
CA TRP A 109 -4.62 -8.45 -1.09
C TRP A 109 -3.45 -7.56 -0.63
N VAL A 110 -3.65 -6.75 0.41
CA VAL A 110 -2.63 -5.89 1.03
C VAL A 110 -2.10 -6.55 2.29
N THR A 111 -0.78 -6.72 2.38
CA THR A 111 -0.12 -7.19 3.60
C THR A 111 0.52 -6.02 4.32
N ALA A 112 -0.05 -5.63 5.46
CA ALA A 112 0.46 -4.54 6.25
C ALA A 112 1.19 -5.05 7.51
N LEU A 113 2.48 -4.70 7.64
CA LEU A 113 3.34 -5.04 8.77
C LEU A 113 3.51 -3.83 9.69
N ASP A 114 3.09 -3.96 10.94
CA ASP A 114 3.15 -2.91 11.95
C ASP A 114 4.40 -3.03 12.83
N ASN A 115 4.89 -1.88 13.27
CA ASN A 115 5.90 -1.74 14.31
C ASN A 115 7.17 -2.56 14.02
N LEU A 116 7.65 -2.50 12.78
CA LEU A 116 8.97 -3.03 12.44
C LEU A 116 10.04 -2.28 13.25
N SER A 117 10.86 -3.07 13.95
CA SER A 117 12.01 -2.56 14.71
C SER A 117 13.33 -2.90 14.05
N HIS A 118 13.38 -3.96 13.23
CA HIS A 118 14.58 -4.41 12.53
C HIS A 118 14.21 -5.00 11.17
N MET A 119 15.02 -4.70 10.16
CA MET A 119 14.96 -5.31 8.85
C MET A 119 16.01 -6.43 8.73
N THR A 120 15.61 -7.69 8.92
CA THR A 120 16.54 -8.81 8.71
C THR A 120 16.82 -9.02 7.22
N PRO A 121 17.97 -9.60 6.84
CA PRO A 121 18.27 -9.93 5.44
C PRO A 121 17.18 -10.80 4.79
N ASP A 122 16.71 -11.84 5.48
CA ASP A 122 15.69 -12.76 4.98
C ASP A 122 14.33 -12.07 4.77
N LEU A 123 13.91 -11.20 5.71
CA LEU A 123 12.68 -10.43 5.57
C LEU A 123 12.78 -9.46 4.38
N SER A 124 13.94 -8.82 4.22
CA SER A 124 14.22 -7.90 3.12
C SER A 124 14.11 -8.60 1.76
N ASP A 125 14.79 -9.75 1.60
CA ASP A 125 14.75 -10.54 0.37
C ASP A 125 13.34 -11.06 0.08
N ALA A 126 12.62 -11.53 1.11
CA ALA A 126 11.24 -11.99 0.97
C ALA A 126 10.30 -10.86 0.50
N MET A 127 10.43 -9.65 1.05
CA MET A 127 9.62 -8.50 0.62
C MET A 127 9.94 -8.05 -0.81
N CYS A 128 11.20 -8.04 -1.22
CA CYS A 128 11.59 -7.78 -2.60
C CYS A 128 10.89 -8.74 -3.58
N CYS A 129 10.88 -10.03 -3.23
CA CYS A 129 10.21 -11.09 -3.97
C CYS A 129 8.68 -10.87 -4.00
N ILE A 130 8.04 -10.53 -2.87
CA ILE A 130 6.59 -10.28 -2.82
C ILE A 130 6.17 -9.07 -3.68
N VAL A 131 6.92 -7.97 -3.63
CA VAL A 131 6.61 -6.73 -4.37
C VAL A 131 6.68 -6.97 -5.88
N THR A 132 7.72 -7.66 -6.35
CA THR A 132 7.93 -7.90 -7.79
C THR A 132 7.18 -9.13 -8.31
N GLY A 133 6.73 -9.99 -7.40
CA GLY A 133 6.09 -11.26 -7.69
C GLY A 133 7.07 -12.41 -7.53
N ALA A 134 6.70 -13.37 -6.68
CA ALA A 134 7.46 -14.59 -6.45
C ALA A 134 6.60 -15.80 -6.83
N GLU A 135 7.25 -16.88 -7.25
CA GLU A 135 6.59 -18.18 -7.41
C GLU A 135 7.08 -19.10 -6.29
N SER A 136 6.17 -19.50 -5.41
CA SER A 136 6.43 -20.54 -4.42
C SER A 136 5.81 -21.85 -4.87
N VAL A 137 6.57 -22.92 -4.72
CA VAL A 137 6.20 -24.28 -5.08
C VAL A 137 6.11 -25.08 -3.79
N LYS A 138 4.91 -25.28 -3.26
CA LYS A 138 4.70 -26.13 -2.07
C LYS A 138 4.09 -27.48 -2.47
N ARG A 139 4.52 -28.55 -1.81
CA ARG A 139 3.82 -29.84 -1.85
C ARG A 139 2.50 -29.67 -1.11
N ALA A 140 1.39 -30.09 -1.71
CA ALA A 140 0.11 -30.09 -1.01
C ALA A 140 0.21 -31.00 0.23
N LEU A 141 -0.14 -30.47 1.41
CA LEU A 141 -0.31 -31.30 2.60
C LEU A 141 -1.61 -32.10 2.40
N PHE A 142 -1.49 -33.43 2.33
CA PHE A 142 -2.59 -34.41 2.26
C PHE A 142 -3.30 -34.62 0.91
N THR A 143 -2.66 -34.36 -0.24
CA THR A 143 -3.11 -34.91 -1.54
C THR A 143 -1.96 -35.60 -2.27
N ASP A 144 -2.26 -36.69 -2.97
CA ASP A 144 -1.28 -37.53 -3.66
C ASP A 144 -0.49 -36.73 -4.70
N GLY A 145 0.74 -36.34 -4.36
CA GLY A 145 1.75 -35.87 -5.33
C GLY A 145 1.54 -34.50 -5.99
N ASP A 146 0.43 -33.81 -5.74
CA ASP A 146 0.13 -32.53 -6.38
C ASP A 146 0.98 -31.37 -5.80
N VAL A 147 1.70 -30.71 -6.70
CA VAL A 147 2.49 -29.52 -6.42
C VAL A 147 1.61 -28.28 -6.60
N HIS A 148 1.38 -27.52 -5.53
CA HIS A 148 0.70 -26.24 -5.63
C HIS A 148 1.72 -25.13 -5.93
N ARG A 149 1.65 -24.57 -7.14
CA ARG A 149 2.31 -23.31 -7.51
C ARG A 149 1.44 -22.16 -7.04
N ALA A 150 1.99 -21.29 -6.19
CA ALA A 150 1.37 -20.03 -5.80
C ALA A 150 2.29 -18.89 -6.29
N ARG A 151 1.78 -18.01 -7.15
CA ARG A 151 2.54 -16.88 -7.69
C ARG A 151 2.10 -15.57 -7.06
N TYR A 152 2.45 -15.35 -5.81
CA TYR A 152 1.99 -14.15 -5.12
C TYR A 152 2.81 -12.92 -5.56
N ARG A 153 2.07 -11.92 -6.05
CA ARG A 153 2.46 -10.51 -6.03
C ARG A 153 1.40 -9.75 -5.25
N ARG A 154 1.78 -9.04 -4.19
CA ARG A 154 0.84 -8.35 -3.30
C ARG A 154 1.40 -6.99 -2.88
N PRO A 155 0.57 -5.93 -2.84
CA PRO A 155 0.95 -4.71 -2.18
C PRO A 155 1.32 -4.97 -0.71
N LEU A 156 2.42 -4.36 -0.28
CA LEU A 156 2.85 -4.33 1.11
C LEU A 156 2.64 -2.94 1.67
N LEU A 157 2.51 -2.83 2.99
CA LEU A 157 2.59 -1.58 3.75
C LEU A 157 3.36 -1.84 5.03
N LEU A 158 4.29 -0.97 5.38
CA LEU A 158 5.16 -1.12 6.54
C LEU A 158 5.03 0.10 7.44
N THR A 159 5.07 -0.11 8.76
CA THR A 159 5.26 0.98 9.72
C THR A 159 6.45 0.68 10.61
N GLY A 160 7.15 1.72 11.04
CA GLY A 160 8.29 1.61 11.94
C GLY A 160 8.70 2.98 12.47
N ILE A 161 9.59 2.98 13.45
CA ILE A 161 10.24 4.22 13.92
C ILE A 161 11.63 4.29 13.30
N ASP A 162 12.40 3.22 13.47
CA ASP A 162 13.72 2.98 12.91
C ASP A 162 13.81 1.46 12.71
N VAL A 163 14.17 1.03 11.51
CA VAL A 163 14.32 -0.40 11.15
C VAL A 163 15.78 -0.80 10.95
N GLY A 164 16.71 0.11 11.26
CA GLY A 164 18.13 -0.03 10.99
C GLY A 164 18.45 0.14 9.50
N VAL A 165 19.57 -0.46 9.08
CA VAL A 165 20.06 -0.37 7.70
C VAL A 165 19.12 -1.12 6.74
N ILE A 166 18.54 -0.40 5.79
CA ILE A 166 17.76 -0.97 4.69
C ILE A 166 18.73 -1.34 3.57
N ARG A 167 18.60 -2.55 3.03
CA ARG A 167 19.44 -3.00 1.91
C ARG A 167 19.04 -2.24 0.63
N PRO A 168 20.00 -1.87 -0.25
CA PRO A 168 19.71 -1.10 -1.46
C PRO A 168 18.61 -1.72 -2.34
N ASP A 169 18.57 -3.05 -2.46
CA ASP A 169 17.55 -3.72 -3.26
C ASP A 169 16.12 -3.50 -2.71
N LEU A 170 15.94 -3.53 -1.39
CA LEU A 170 14.64 -3.22 -0.78
C LEU A 170 14.33 -1.72 -0.84
N ALA A 171 15.33 -0.86 -0.61
CA ALA A 171 15.17 0.60 -0.64
C ALA A 171 14.53 1.08 -1.95
N GLU A 172 14.99 0.57 -3.10
CA GLU A 172 14.41 0.89 -4.43
C GLU A 172 12.97 0.40 -4.64
N ARG A 173 12.41 -0.37 -3.70
CA ARG A 173 11.04 -0.89 -3.69
C ARG A 173 10.20 -0.36 -2.52
N LEU A 174 10.75 0.52 -1.70
CA LEU A 174 9.99 1.20 -0.65
C LEU A 174 9.47 2.54 -1.17
N LEU A 175 8.40 3.02 -0.54
CA LEU A 175 7.81 4.33 -0.77
C LEU A 175 7.72 5.06 0.57
N PRO A 176 8.66 5.95 0.91
CA PRO A 176 8.62 6.67 2.17
C PRO A 176 7.35 7.50 2.28
N LEU A 177 6.54 7.26 3.31
CA LEU A 177 5.43 8.14 3.65
C LEU A 177 5.72 8.76 5.02
N ARG A 178 6.16 10.01 5.02
CA ARG A 178 6.56 10.71 6.26
C ARG A 178 5.33 11.29 6.94
N LEU A 179 5.15 10.98 8.23
CA LEU A 179 4.08 11.53 9.05
C LEU A 179 4.62 12.43 10.16
N GLU A 180 3.88 13.49 10.47
CA GLU A 180 4.18 14.41 11.57
C GLU A 180 3.28 14.17 12.78
N ARG A 181 3.66 14.75 13.92
CA ARG A 181 2.79 14.72 15.11
C ARG A 181 1.56 15.59 14.84
N PRO A 182 0.33 15.09 15.08
CA PRO A 182 -0.85 15.92 14.97
C PRO A 182 -0.77 17.07 15.99
N THR A 183 -1.11 18.27 15.55
CA THR A 183 -1.22 19.46 16.42
C THR A 183 -2.41 19.35 17.36
N VAL A 184 -3.52 18.78 16.87
CA VAL A 184 -4.73 18.52 17.63
C VAL A 184 -4.90 17.01 17.82
N ARG A 185 -4.90 16.55 19.07
CA ARG A 185 -5.16 15.15 19.38
C ARG A 185 -6.65 14.89 19.43
N ARG A 186 -7.06 13.75 18.86
CA ARG A 186 -8.41 13.22 18.90
C ARG A 186 -8.38 11.84 19.55
N THR A 187 -9.49 11.43 20.13
CA THR A 187 -9.62 10.05 20.60
C THR A 187 -9.70 9.10 19.39
N GLU A 188 -9.31 7.85 19.61
CA GLU A 188 -9.39 6.83 18.57
C GLU A 188 -10.85 6.58 18.14
N ALA A 189 -11.81 6.64 19.07
CA ALA A 189 -13.23 6.48 18.77
C ALA A 189 -13.78 7.58 17.85
N GLU A 190 -13.46 8.85 18.12
CA GLU A 190 -13.88 9.97 17.28
C GLU A 190 -13.27 9.87 15.87
N LEU A 191 -12.01 9.46 15.78
CA LEU A 191 -11.31 9.35 14.51
C LEU A 191 -11.87 8.21 13.66
N TRP A 192 -12.16 7.06 14.25
CA TRP A 192 -12.75 5.92 13.53
C TRP A 192 -14.21 6.16 13.15
N ALA A 193 -14.98 6.84 13.98
CA ALA A 193 -16.35 7.21 13.65
C ALA A 193 -16.39 8.11 12.39
N GLU A 194 -15.53 9.12 12.32
CA GLU A 194 -15.43 9.96 11.12
C GLU A 194 -14.91 9.16 9.92
N TYR A 195 -13.89 8.33 10.10
CA TYR A 195 -13.35 7.51 9.01
C TYR A 195 -14.41 6.59 8.40
N GLU A 196 -15.18 5.89 9.24
CA GLU A 196 -16.26 5.01 8.78
C GLU A 196 -17.36 5.78 8.03
N GLU A 197 -17.71 6.97 8.50
CA GLU A 197 -18.66 7.86 7.83
C GLU A 197 -18.17 8.29 6.45
N VAL A 198 -16.90 8.67 6.31
CA VAL A 198 -16.35 9.17 5.03
C VAL A 198 -15.89 8.08 4.07
N LEU A 199 -15.69 6.84 4.54
CA LEU A 199 -15.12 5.74 3.73
C LEU A 199 -15.85 5.52 2.38
N PRO A 200 -17.20 5.53 2.29
CA PRO A 200 -17.88 5.43 0.99
C PRO A 200 -17.49 6.55 0.01
N VAL A 201 -17.28 7.77 0.51
CA VAL A 201 -16.90 8.95 -0.28
C VAL A 201 -15.42 8.89 -0.67
N VAL A 202 -14.55 8.44 0.24
CA VAL A 202 -13.13 8.16 -0.05
C VAL A 202 -13.02 7.14 -1.18
N LEU A 203 -13.71 6.01 -1.05
CA LEU A 203 -13.68 4.94 -2.05
C LEU A 203 -14.21 5.42 -3.41
N GLY A 204 -15.35 6.11 -3.44
CA GLY A 204 -15.90 6.69 -4.67
C GLY A 204 -14.92 7.62 -5.38
N SER A 205 -14.34 8.56 -4.62
CA SER A 205 -13.37 9.53 -5.14
C SER A 205 -12.10 8.86 -5.67
N LEU A 206 -11.59 7.84 -4.97
CA LEU A 206 -10.42 7.07 -5.41
C LEU A 206 -10.69 6.31 -6.71
N LEU A 207 -11.87 5.70 -6.84
CA LEU A 207 -12.25 4.96 -8.05
C LEU A 207 -12.41 5.91 -9.26
N ASP A 208 -13.07 7.06 -9.08
CA ASP A 208 -13.20 8.08 -10.12
C ASP A 208 -11.83 8.61 -10.56
N LEU A 209 -10.94 8.89 -9.59
CA LEU A 209 -9.57 9.31 -9.89
C LEU A 209 -8.79 8.20 -10.62
N THR A 210 -8.93 6.95 -10.20
CA THR A 210 -8.30 5.80 -10.86
C THR A 210 -8.69 5.69 -12.33
N VAL A 211 -9.98 5.92 -12.65
CA VAL A 211 -10.44 5.95 -14.05
C VAL A 211 -9.76 7.06 -14.84
N LYS A 212 -9.68 8.28 -14.29
CA LYS A 212 -9.01 9.42 -14.94
C LYS A 212 -7.53 9.16 -15.17
N VAL A 213 -6.82 8.65 -14.16
CA VAL A 213 -5.39 8.33 -14.24
C VAL A 213 -5.13 7.25 -15.28
N ARG A 214 -5.91 6.17 -15.30
CA ARG A 214 -5.73 5.10 -16.30
C ARG A 214 -6.05 5.52 -17.72
N ALA A 215 -6.86 6.57 -17.90
CA ALA A 215 -7.16 7.15 -19.20
C ALA A 215 -6.11 8.17 -19.66
N ALA A 216 -5.24 8.65 -18.77
CA ALA A 216 -4.21 9.62 -19.10
C ALA A 216 -3.06 8.97 -19.88
N GLU A 217 -2.66 9.61 -20.97
CA GLU A 217 -1.47 9.23 -21.73
C GLU A 217 -0.27 10.01 -21.19
N ALA A 218 0.76 9.28 -20.75
CA ALA A 218 2.00 9.83 -20.25
C ALA A 218 3.19 9.06 -20.83
N GLU A 219 4.35 9.67 -20.91
CA GLU A 219 5.57 8.93 -21.24
C GLU A 219 5.96 8.02 -20.05
N THR A 220 6.46 6.83 -20.34
CA THR A 220 6.92 5.89 -19.31
C THR A 220 8.37 6.24 -18.92
N PRO A 221 8.65 6.64 -17.67
CA PRO A 221 10.03 6.81 -17.20
C PRO A 221 10.71 5.45 -17.12
N THR A 222 11.79 5.25 -17.87
CA THR A 222 12.52 3.96 -17.94
C THR A 222 13.80 3.94 -17.10
N ASP A 223 14.13 5.03 -16.43
CA ASP A 223 15.34 5.19 -15.62
C ASP A 223 15.13 4.81 -14.15
N LEU A 224 13.89 4.53 -13.75
CA LEU A 224 13.54 4.09 -12.40
C LEU A 224 13.27 2.59 -12.36
N ARG A 225 13.71 1.95 -11.27
CA ARG A 225 13.57 0.49 -11.11
C ARG A 225 12.14 0.00 -11.21
N MET A 226 11.19 0.71 -10.56
CA MET A 226 9.76 0.41 -10.65
C MET A 226 9.10 1.27 -11.73
N ALA A 227 9.54 1.09 -12.98
CA ALA A 227 9.12 1.89 -14.13
C ALA A 227 7.59 1.95 -14.32
N ASP A 228 6.87 0.85 -14.05
CA ASP A 228 5.42 0.84 -14.14
C ASP A 228 4.75 1.74 -13.09
N PHE A 229 5.28 1.78 -11.86
CA PHE A 229 4.79 2.69 -10.83
C PHE A 229 5.18 4.14 -11.14
N ALA A 230 6.38 4.38 -11.65
CA ALA A 230 6.79 5.69 -12.14
C ALA A 230 5.88 6.20 -13.27
N HIS A 231 5.47 5.31 -14.17
CA HIS A 231 4.50 5.63 -15.22
C HIS A 231 3.12 5.96 -14.64
N LEU A 232 2.65 5.23 -13.62
CA LEU A 232 1.43 5.58 -12.90
C LEU A 232 1.52 6.97 -12.25
N CYS A 233 2.66 7.33 -11.64
CA CYS A 233 2.90 8.66 -11.13
C CYS A 233 2.83 9.73 -12.24
N ALA A 234 3.42 9.46 -13.41
CA ALA A 234 3.34 10.37 -14.56
C ALA A 234 1.90 10.54 -15.06
N GLN A 235 1.11 9.47 -15.11
CA GLN A 235 -0.31 9.52 -15.45
C GLN A 235 -1.12 10.32 -14.41
N LEU A 236 -0.81 10.15 -13.12
CA LEU A 236 -1.42 10.93 -12.05
C LEU A 236 -1.12 12.42 -12.22
N ASP A 237 0.11 12.78 -12.60
CA ASP A 237 0.49 14.17 -12.86
C ASP A 237 -0.23 14.76 -14.07
N VAL A 238 -0.39 14.01 -15.16
CA VAL A 238 -1.20 14.45 -16.31
C VAL A 238 -2.66 14.66 -15.92
N ALA A 239 -3.21 13.79 -15.05
CA ALA A 239 -4.61 13.87 -14.64
C ALA A 239 -4.91 14.98 -13.60
N THR A 240 -3.92 15.37 -12.79
CA THR A 240 -4.17 16.19 -11.58
C THR A 240 -3.19 17.34 -11.35
N GLY A 241 -1.97 17.27 -11.88
CA GLY A 241 -0.90 18.24 -11.64
C GLY A 241 -0.26 18.15 -10.24
N LEU A 242 -0.40 17.03 -9.52
CA LEU A 242 0.07 16.90 -8.12
C LEU A 242 1.60 16.74 -7.94
N GLY A 243 2.36 16.44 -9.00
CA GLY A 243 3.81 16.29 -8.93
C GLY A 243 4.30 14.97 -8.33
N ALA A 244 3.52 13.89 -8.46
CA ALA A 244 3.82 12.56 -7.96
C ALA A 244 5.09 11.94 -8.55
N LEU A 245 5.42 12.16 -9.83
CA LEU A 245 6.64 11.59 -10.42
C LEU A 245 7.92 12.26 -9.85
N PRO A 246 8.03 13.60 -9.81
CA PRO A 246 9.12 14.27 -9.10
C PRO A 246 9.21 13.86 -7.62
N ALA A 247 8.07 13.79 -6.91
CA ALA A 247 8.03 13.34 -5.52
C ALA A 247 8.57 11.91 -5.37
N TYR A 248 8.18 11.00 -6.29
CA TYR A 248 8.64 9.62 -6.26
C TYR A 248 10.16 9.54 -6.45
N ARG A 249 10.70 10.29 -7.42
CA ARG A 249 12.16 10.39 -7.64
C ARG A 249 12.91 10.85 -6.40
N ALA A 250 12.46 11.95 -5.80
CA ALA A 250 13.08 12.50 -4.59
C ALA A 250 13.00 11.52 -3.41
N SER A 251 11.90 10.76 -3.30
CA SER A 251 11.72 9.80 -2.22
C SER A 251 12.69 8.61 -2.25
N LEU A 252 13.32 8.31 -3.40
CA LEU A 252 14.32 7.25 -3.50
C LEU A 252 15.67 7.65 -2.89
N ASP A 253 15.95 8.94 -2.79
CA ASP A 253 17.16 9.49 -2.14
C ASP A 253 17.02 9.56 -0.61
N ASP A 254 15.80 9.34 -0.09
CA ASP A 254 15.44 9.46 1.33
C ASP A 254 15.62 8.16 2.15
N LEU A 255 16.04 7.05 1.50
CA LEU A 255 16.05 5.69 2.05
C LEU A 255 17.45 5.07 2.23
#